data_AF-A0A2N5GMZ3-F1
#
_entry.id   AF-A0A2N5GMZ3-F1
#
_cell.length_a   1.000
_cell.length_b   1.000
_cell.length_c   1.000
_cell.angle_alpha   90.00
_cell.angle_beta   90.00
_cell.angle_gamma   90.00
#
_symmetry.space_group_name_H-M   'P 1'
#
loop_
_entity.id
_entity.type
_entity.pdbx_description
1 polymer ?
#
loop_
_entity_poly.entity_id
_entity_poly.type
_entity_poly.pdbx_seq_one_letter_code
_entity_poly.pdbx_strand_id
1 'polypeptide(L)'
;MTIELPYKDATVSYQVLTQSDDSLFKEAAACLADTFTGVKLGASIIREPMCYTRHILKDDFENFVLDYLNHVVEQGYCFIATDDKTGMVIGVYACEIFDPAGN
;
A
#
# COMPACT_ATOMS: atom_id res chain seq x y z
N MET A 1 13.20 -5.09 18.10
CA MET A 1 14.24 -4.07 17.85
C MET A 1 13.72 -3.21 16.71
N THR A 2 13.21 -2.02 17.02
CA THR A 2 12.70 -1.09 16.00
C THR A 2 13.89 -0.31 15.49
N ILE A 3 14.29 -0.54 14.24
CA ILE A 3 15.39 0.19 13.63
C ILE A 3 14.80 1.52 13.13
N GLU A 4 15.08 2.60 13.85
CA GLU A 4 14.81 3.95 13.35
C GLU A 4 15.88 4.27 12.29
N LEU A 5 15.52 4.08 11.01
CA LEU A 5 16.34 4.59 9.92
C LEU A 5 16.07 6.08 9.78
N PRO A 6 17.08 6.96 9.92
CA PRO A 6 16.90 8.37 9.61
C PRO A 6 16.49 8.49 8.14
N TYR A 7 15.35 9.16 7.88
CA TYR A 7 14.74 9.34 6.55
C TYR A 7 15.72 9.83 5.46
N LYS A 8 16.85 10.42 5.87
CA LYS A 8 17.89 10.97 4.98
C LYS A 8 18.81 9.92 4.33
N ASP A 9 18.80 8.67 4.80
CA ASP A 9 19.73 7.62 4.32
C ASP A 9 19.03 6.46 3.56
N ALA A 10 17.73 6.58 3.27
CA ALA A 10 17.00 5.59 2.47
C ALA A 10 17.12 5.94 0.98
N THR A 11 17.66 5.02 0.17
CA THR A 11 17.56 5.09 -1.28
C THR A 11 16.29 4.35 -1.68
N VAL A 12 15.42 5.04 -2.43
CA VAL A 12 14.08 4.55 -2.76
C VAL A 12 13.96 4.40 -4.26
N SER A 13 13.59 3.20 -4.71
CA SER A 13 13.22 2.91 -6.09
C SER A 13 11.71 2.95 -6.26
N TYR A 14 11.27 3.28 -7.47
CA TYR A 14 9.87 3.31 -7.85
C TYR A 14 9.65 2.44 -9.07
N GLN A 15 8.59 1.65 -9.07
CA GLN A 15 8.21 0.85 -10.22
C GLN A 15 6.69 0.74 -10.34
N VAL A 16 6.22 0.48 -11.56
CA VAL A 16 4.84 0.09 -11.81
C VAL A 16 4.61 -1.29 -11.18
N LEU A 17 3.52 -1.46 -10.46
CA LEU A 17 3.08 -2.75 -9.96
C LEU A 17 2.48 -3.54 -11.12
N THR A 18 2.83 -4.82 -11.27
CA THR A 18 2.32 -5.72 -12.33
C THR A 18 1.87 -7.05 -11.72
N GLN A 19 0.92 -7.77 -12.33
CA GLN A 19 0.44 -9.07 -11.81
C GLN A 19 1.49 -10.20 -11.88
N SER A 20 2.61 -9.98 -12.56
CA SER A 20 3.65 -11.00 -12.71
C SER A 20 4.41 -11.34 -11.41
N ASP A 21 4.26 -10.52 -10.36
CA ASP A 21 4.98 -10.69 -9.10
C ASP A 21 4.04 -10.80 -7.90
N ASP A 22 3.57 -12.02 -7.63
CA ASP A 22 2.69 -12.37 -6.51
C ASP A 22 3.21 -11.88 -5.14
N SER A 23 4.54 -11.75 -4.98
CA SER A 23 5.14 -11.36 -3.70
C SER A 23 5.01 -9.85 -3.48
N LEU A 24 5.42 -9.04 -4.46
CA LEU A 24 5.27 -7.59 -4.41
C LEU A 24 3.81 -7.18 -4.33
N PHE A 25 2.92 -7.97 -4.93
CA PHE A 25 1.49 -7.73 -4.90
C PHE A 25 0.90 -7.81 -3.49
N LYS A 26 1.27 -8.86 -2.75
CA LYS A 26 0.86 -9.04 -1.35
C LYS A 26 1.52 -8.01 -0.44
N GLU A 27 2.79 -7.70 -0.67
CA GLU A 27 3.49 -6.65 0.09
C GLU A 27 2.86 -5.27 -0.13
N ALA A 28 2.43 -4.96 -1.35
CA ALA A 28 1.71 -3.72 -1.64
C ALA A 28 0.36 -3.65 -0.91
N ALA A 29 -0.41 -4.74 -0.91
CA ALA A 29 -1.67 -4.81 -0.18
C ALA A 29 -1.47 -4.63 1.34
N ALA A 30 -0.48 -5.32 1.90
CA ALA A 30 -0.13 -5.20 3.32
C ALA A 30 0.34 -3.78 3.68
N CYS A 31 1.15 -3.14 2.83
CA CYS A 31 1.62 -1.76 3.02
C CYS A 31 0.45 -0.76 3.10
N LEU A 32 -0.54 -0.89 2.21
CA LEU A 32 -1.75 -0.08 2.27
C LEU A 32 -2.59 -0.40 3.51
N ALA A 33 -2.73 -1.67 3.87
CA ALA A 33 -3.49 -2.08 5.06
C ALA A 33 -2.88 -1.53 6.36
N ASP A 34 -1.56 -1.58 6.51
CA ASP A 34 -0.87 -1.01 7.66
C ASP A 34 -1.10 0.50 7.77
N THR A 35 -0.99 1.22 6.65
CA THR A 35 -1.09 2.69 6.65
C THR A 35 -2.53 3.19 6.80
N PHE A 36 -3.52 2.47 6.26
CA PHE A 36 -4.92 2.86 6.32
C PHE A 36 -5.61 2.44 7.62
N THR A 37 -5.29 1.27 8.18
CA THR A 37 -5.92 0.81 9.43
C THR A 37 -5.26 1.39 10.69
N GLY A 38 -3.97 1.74 10.59
CA GLY A 38 -3.39 2.81 11.39
C GLY A 38 -1.95 2.61 11.83
N VAL A 39 -1.21 3.70 11.79
CA VAL A 39 0.19 3.78 12.22
C VAL A 39 0.28 4.60 13.50
N LYS A 40 0.98 4.04 14.50
CA LYS A 40 1.24 4.75 15.76
C LYS A 40 2.35 5.79 15.56
N LEU A 41 2.05 7.05 15.88
CA LEU A 41 3.00 8.16 15.87
C LEU A 41 3.03 8.82 17.26
N GLY A 42 4.01 8.43 18.08
CA GLY A 42 4.08 8.84 19.48
C GLY A 42 2.86 8.39 20.28
N ALA A 43 2.09 9.33 20.80
CA ALA A 43 0.83 9.08 21.52
C ALA A 43 -0.41 9.04 20.61
N SER A 44 -0.25 9.37 19.32
CA SER A 44 -1.33 9.44 18.33
C SER A 44 -1.34 8.20 17.43
N ILE A 45 -2.48 7.96 16.78
CA ILE A 45 -2.62 6.98 15.71
C ILE A 45 -3.14 7.73 14.48
N ILE A 46 -2.40 7.67 13.38
CA ILE A 46 -2.82 8.20 12.07
C ILE A 46 -3.40 7.04 11.28
N ARG A 47 -4.60 7.21 10.74
CA ARG A 47 -5.31 6.20 9.98
C ARG A 47 -6.40 6.82 9.12
N GLU A 48 -6.92 6.04 8.18
CA GLU A 48 -8.00 6.46 7.31
C GLU A 48 -9.34 6.52 8.09
N PRO A 49 -10.13 7.61 7.94
CA PRO A 49 -11.37 7.80 8.69
C PRO A 49 -12.43 6.70 8.54
N MET A 50 -12.64 6.15 7.35
CA MET A 50 -13.62 5.10 7.08
C MET A 50 -13.22 3.78 7.74
N CYS A 51 -11.95 3.40 7.68
CA CYS A 51 -11.41 2.23 8.39
C CYS A 51 -11.68 2.33 9.88
N TYR A 52 -11.43 3.52 10.46
CA TYR A 52 -11.70 3.75 11.88
C TYR A 52 -13.20 3.71 12.22
N THR A 53 -14.01 4.49 11.51
CA THR A 53 -15.44 4.67 11.83
C THR A 53 -16.27 3.41 11.57
N ARG A 54 -15.79 2.53 10.69
CA ARG A 54 -16.43 1.24 10.39
C ARG A 54 -15.80 0.05 11.11
N HIS A 55 -14.79 0.29 11.95
CA HIS A 55 -14.08 -0.77 12.67
C HIS A 55 -13.51 -1.85 11.74
N ILE A 56 -13.02 -1.45 10.56
CA ILE A 56 -12.42 -2.38 9.59
C ILE A 56 -11.09 -2.87 10.17
N LEU A 57 -10.93 -4.19 10.26
CA LEU A 57 -9.69 -4.81 10.73
C LEU A 57 -8.62 -4.79 9.64
N LYS A 58 -7.35 -4.87 10.03
CA LYS A 58 -6.22 -4.89 9.10
C LYS A 58 -6.39 -5.99 8.05
N ASP A 59 -6.64 -7.23 8.49
CA ASP A 59 -6.75 -8.39 7.59
C ASP A 59 -7.92 -8.24 6.61
N ASP A 60 -9.05 -7.67 7.05
CA ASP A 60 -10.21 -7.42 6.19
C ASP A 60 -9.88 -6.35 5.12
N PHE A 61 -9.20 -5.28 5.53
CA PHE A 61 -8.78 -4.23 4.60
C PHE A 61 -7.69 -4.71 3.64
N GLU A 62 -6.75 -5.54 4.11
CA GLU A 62 -5.70 -6.14 3.28
C GLU A 62 -6.31 -7.02 2.18
N ASN A 63 -7.29 -7.86 2.52
CA ASN A 63 -8.03 -8.66 1.53
C ASN A 63 -8.77 -7.77 0.53
N PHE A 64 -9.45 -6.72 1.00
CA PHE A 64 -10.10 -5.74 0.13
C PHE A 64 -9.11 -5.08 -0.84
N VAL A 65 -7.94 -4.65 -0.36
CA VAL A 65 -6.91 -4.04 -1.19
C VAL A 65 -6.34 -5.04 -2.18
N LEU A 66 -6.11 -6.29 -1.78
CA LEU A 66 -5.63 -7.34 -2.66
C LEU A 66 -6.60 -7.55 -3.83
N ASP A 67 -7.91 -7.63 -3.54
CA ASP A 67 -8.95 -7.76 -4.56
C ASP A 67 -9.03 -6.52 -5.46
N TYR A 68 -8.93 -5.33 -4.88
CA TYR A 68 -8.90 -4.07 -5.63
C TYR A 68 -7.71 -3.99 -6.58
N LEU A 69 -6.49 -4.22 -6.07
CA LEU A 69 -5.28 -4.23 -6.89
C LEU A 69 -5.40 -5.26 -8.02
N ASN A 70 -5.99 -6.44 -7.77
CA ASN A 70 -6.17 -7.48 -8.79
C ASN A 70 -7.02 -6.98 -9.96
N HIS A 71 -7.94 -6.06 -9.69
CA HIS A 71 -8.80 -5.48 -10.71
C HIS A 71 -8.12 -4.36 -11.52
N VAL A 72 -7.29 -3.53 -10.89
CA VAL A 72 -6.85 -2.26 -11.47
C VAL A 72 -5.39 -2.24 -11.93
N VAL A 73 -4.55 -3.17 -11.47
CA VAL A 73 -3.10 -3.14 -11.70
C VAL A 73 -2.71 -3.21 -13.19
N GLU A 74 -3.45 -3.98 -14.00
CA GLU A 74 -3.19 -4.14 -15.44
C GLU A 74 -3.44 -2.85 -16.23
N GLN A 75 -4.08 -1.85 -15.63
CA GLN A 75 -4.23 -0.53 -16.23
C GLN A 75 -2.91 0.25 -16.23
N GLY A 76 -1.91 -0.16 -15.43
CA GLY A 76 -0.57 0.43 -15.41
C GLY A 76 -0.44 1.73 -14.60
N TYR A 77 -1.41 2.03 -13.73
CA TYR A 77 -1.43 3.26 -12.90
C TYR A 77 -1.14 3.01 -11.41
N CYS A 78 -0.84 1.76 -11.04
CA CYS A 78 -0.41 1.42 -9.69
C CYS A 78 1.12 1.43 -9.60
N PHE A 79 1.67 2.11 -8.60
CA PHE A 79 3.11 2.23 -8.37
C PHE A 79 3.46 1.82 -6.96
N ILE A 80 4.63 1.22 -6.79
CA ILE A 80 5.22 0.92 -5.48
C ILE A 80 6.53 1.69 -5.32
N ALA A 81 6.85 2.00 -4.07
CA ALA A 81 8.14 2.48 -3.63
C ALA A 81 8.81 1.38 -2.80
N THR A 82 10.04 1.02 -3.14
CA THR A 82 10.83 0.00 -2.42
C THR A 82 12.07 0.62 -1.80
N ASP A 83 12.43 0.17 -0.60
CA ASP A 83 13.73 0.50 0.00
C ASP A 83 14.81 -0.36 -0.65
N ASP A 84 15.76 0.28 -1.33
CA ASP A 84 16.82 -0.42 -2.08
C ASP A 84 17.69 -1.31 -1.19
N LYS A 85 17.78 -1.02 0.11
CA LYS A 85 18.61 -1.80 1.06
C LYS A 85 17.95 -3.10 1.47
N THR A 86 16.65 -3.08 1.69
CA THR A 86 15.89 -4.21 2.24
C THR A 86 15.04 -4.92 1.20
N GLY A 87 14.76 -4.28 0.08
CA GLY A 87 13.80 -4.73 -0.94
C GLY A 87 12.34 -4.56 -0.52
N MET A 88 12.07 -4.05 0.69
CA MET A 88 10.69 -3.96 1.21
C MET A 88 9.89 -2.88 0.50
N VAL A 89 8.61 -3.16 0.25
CA VAL A 89 7.64 -2.14 -0.14
C VAL A 89 7.40 -1.18 1.04
N ILE A 90 7.70 0.10 0.82
CA ILE A 90 7.58 1.17 1.83
C ILE A 90 6.54 2.24 1.46
N GLY A 91 5.93 2.11 0.28
CA GLY A 91 4.88 3.00 -0.16
C GLY A 91 4.16 2.44 -1.39
N VAL A 92 2.88 2.77 -1.51
CA VAL A 92 2.04 2.32 -2.61
C VAL A 92 1.15 3.48 -3.05
N TYR A 93 1.07 3.68 -4.36
CA TYR A 93 0.07 4.52 -5.00
C TYR A 93 -0.80 3.61 -5.86
N ALA A 94 -2.03 3.38 -5.43
CA ALA A 94 -2.98 2.56 -6.17
C ALA A 94 -4.04 3.47 -6.82
N CYS A 95 -4.23 3.32 -8.13
CA CYS A 95 -5.07 4.18 -8.93
C CYS A 95 -5.73 3.39 -10.05
N GLU A 96 -6.93 3.81 -10.43
CA GLU A 96 -7.71 3.24 -11.51
C GLU A 96 -8.11 4.33 -12.52
N ILE A 97 -8.27 3.95 -13.78
CA ILE A 97 -9.00 4.74 -14.76
C ILE A 97 -10.48 4.66 -14.39
N PHE A 98 -11.00 5.74 -13.83
CA PHE A 98 -12.43 5.87 -13.60
C PHE A 98 -13.13 6.33 -14.89
N ASP A 99 -13.81 5.41 -15.56
CA ASP A 99 -14.71 5.70 -16.69
C ASP A 99 -16.18 5.41 -16.29
N PRO A 100 -16.90 6.39 -15.72
CA PRO A 100 -18.30 6.22 -15.33
C PRO A 100 -19.26 6.09 -16.53
N ALA A 101 -18.79 6.35 -17.76
CA ALA A 101 -19.59 6.32 -18.97
C ALA A 101 -19.39 5.03 -19.78
N GLY A 102 -18.58 4.09 -19.29
CA GLY A 102 -18.07 2.91 -20.01
C GLY A 102 -19.00 2.38 -21.11
N ASN A 103 -18.54 2.47 -22.35
CA ASN A 103 -19.09 1.70 -23.48
C ASN A 103 -18.59 0.25 -23.40
#